data_AF-A8FPW7-F1
#
_entry.id   AF-A8FPW7-F1
#
_cell.length_a   1.000
_cell.length_b   1.000
_cell.length_c   1.000
_cell.angle_alpha   90.00
_cell.angle_beta   90.00
_cell.angle_gamma   90.00
#
_symmetry.space_group_name_H-M   'P 1'
#
loop_
_entity.id
_entity.type
_entity.pdbx_description
1 polymer ?
#
loop_
_entity_poly.entity_id
_entity_poly.type
_entity_poly.pdbx_seq_one_letter_code
_entity_poly.pdbx_strand_id
1 'polypeptide(L)'
;MSNWEQRGHYLIEVAQRCLQGHKTFDLCRSHLVKASQISKGTIYNHFPSEADLIVAVACADYSRWLEQAKEDELNYSDPLRRILFHHCWRLRDTLSNQRFVIERVMPNAEILVQATQYYRHRFEKLYSQYELWNKGLISQVGDVAGFDRAELVVNYLRGAMINSDDANKHSGDVQMYYQFSYALTHLMGHSDKRIPDKMEFSAWLVQERAASAA
;
A
#
# COMPACT_ATOMS: atom_id res chain seq x y z
N MET A 1 1.63 -13.77 -19.97
CA MET A 1 1.97 -14.37 -18.66
C MET A 1 2.03 -15.88 -18.83
N SER A 2 3.06 -16.51 -18.27
CA SER A 2 3.16 -17.98 -18.24
C SER A 2 2.15 -18.59 -17.26
N ASN A 3 1.82 -19.87 -17.43
CA ASN A 3 0.94 -20.63 -16.50
C ASN A 3 1.49 -20.62 -15.06
N TRP A 4 2.82 -20.57 -14.90
CA TRP A 4 3.46 -20.44 -13.59
C TRP A 4 3.19 -19.07 -12.95
N GLU A 5 3.33 -17.99 -13.71
CA GLU A 5 3.05 -16.63 -13.22
C GLU A 5 1.58 -16.45 -12.85
N GLN A 6 0.66 -16.89 -13.72
CA GLN A 6 -0.78 -16.82 -13.46
C GLN A 6 -1.15 -17.53 -12.16
N ARG A 7 -0.58 -18.72 -11.92
CA ARG A 7 -0.78 -19.46 -10.67
C ARG A 7 -0.18 -18.75 -9.46
N GLY A 8 1.02 -18.17 -9.61
CA GLY A 8 1.64 -17.36 -8.58
C GLY A 8 0.75 -16.18 -8.17
N HIS A 9 0.20 -15.45 -9.14
CA HIS A 9 -0.74 -14.36 -8.91
C HIS A 9 -1.99 -14.83 -8.15
N TYR A 10 -2.63 -15.90 -8.61
CA TYR A 10 -3.78 -16.49 -7.92
C TYR A 10 -3.49 -16.88 -6.47
N LEU A 11 -2.33 -17.50 -6.20
CA LEU A 11 -1.95 -17.87 -4.84
C LEU A 11 -1.72 -16.65 -3.94
N ILE A 12 -1.20 -15.54 -4.47
CA ILE A 12 -1.05 -14.29 -3.74
C ILE A 12 -2.40 -13.65 -3.44
N GLU A 13 -3.36 -13.68 -4.39
CA GLU A 13 -4.73 -13.22 -4.15
C GLU A 13 -5.43 -14.06 -3.07
N VAL A 14 -5.23 -15.39 -3.06
CA VAL A 14 -5.71 -16.26 -1.99
C VAL A 14 -5.06 -15.86 -0.66
N ALA A 15 -3.75 -15.61 -0.63
CA ALA A 15 -3.04 -15.18 0.57
C ALA A 15 -3.60 -13.86 1.14
N GLN A 16 -3.79 -12.85 0.28
CA GLN A 16 -4.36 -11.57 0.65
C GLN A 16 -5.77 -11.72 1.22
N ARG A 17 -6.61 -12.58 0.63
CA ARG A 17 -7.95 -12.89 1.17
C ARG A 17 -7.89 -13.59 2.52
N CYS A 18 -6.98 -14.54 2.70
CA CYS A 18 -6.80 -15.21 3.99
C CYS A 18 -6.30 -14.27 5.09
N LEU A 19 -5.66 -13.16 4.75
CA LEU A 19 -5.18 -12.14 5.69
C LEU A 19 -6.19 -11.00 5.90
N GLN A 20 -7.36 -11.01 5.25
CA GLN A 20 -8.35 -9.94 5.42
C GLN A 20 -8.82 -9.83 6.87
N GLY A 21 -8.75 -8.63 7.42
CA GLY A 21 -9.10 -8.31 8.82
C GLY A 21 -8.04 -8.73 9.84
N HIS A 22 -6.97 -9.42 9.44
CA HIS A 22 -5.89 -9.82 10.35
C HIS A 22 -5.00 -8.62 10.70
N LYS A 23 -4.49 -8.58 11.94
CA LYS A 23 -3.55 -7.54 12.41
C LYS A 23 -2.11 -8.05 12.52
N THR A 24 -1.94 -9.37 12.48
CA THR A 24 -0.65 -10.07 12.50
C THR A 24 -0.52 -10.93 11.26
N PHE A 25 0.68 -11.07 10.71
CA PHE A 25 0.92 -11.99 9.61
C PHE A 25 1.11 -13.41 10.16
N ASP A 26 0.00 -14.14 10.30
CA ASP A 26 -0.06 -15.52 10.80
C ASP A 26 -0.31 -16.55 9.68
N LEU A 27 -0.29 -16.10 8.42
CA LEU A 27 -0.50 -16.96 7.26
C LEU A 27 0.75 -17.76 6.91
N CYS A 28 0.65 -19.08 7.01
CA CYS A 28 1.65 -20.02 6.54
C CYS A 28 1.27 -20.63 5.19
N ARG A 29 2.25 -21.14 4.43
CA ARG A 29 2.03 -21.88 3.17
C ARG A 29 1.07 -23.07 3.30
N SER A 30 1.00 -23.70 4.47
CA SER A 30 0.05 -24.79 4.76
C SER A 30 -1.41 -24.32 4.74
N HIS A 31 -1.69 -23.08 5.12
CA HIS A 31 -3.03 -22.49 5.07
C HIS A 31 -3.51 -22.32 3.62
N LEU A 32 -2.59 -21.98 2.70
CA LEU A 32 -2.90 -21.84 1.28
C LEU A 32 -3.36 -23.14 0.63
N VAL A 33 -2.89 -24.31 1.09
CA VAL A 33 -3.32 -25.62 0.54
C VAL A 33 -4.83 -25.76 0.64
N LYS A 34 -5.38 -25.48 1.82
CA LYS A 34 -6.83 -25.57 2.07
C LYS A 34 -7.60 -24.48 1.33
N ALA A 35 -7.06 -23.26 1.30
CA ALA A 35 -7.75 -22.10 0.73
C ALA A 35 -7.76 -22.08 -0.81
N SER A 36 -6.73 -22.62 -1.46
CA SER A 36 -6.56 -22.57 -2.93
C SER A 36 -6.94 -23.86 -3.66
N GLN A 37 -7.10 -24.98 -2.93
CA GLN A 37 -7.25 -26.32 -3.52
C GLN A 37 -6.08 -26.74 -4.43
N ILE A 38 -4.91 -26.09 -4.28
CA ILE A 38 -3.67 -26.42 -4.99
C ILE A 38 -2.82 -27.34 -4.10
N SER A 39 -2.14 -28.30 -4.73
CA SER A 39 -1.31 -29.27 -4.02
C SER A 39 -0.18 -28.60 -3.22
N LYS A 40 0.15 -29.18 -2.06
CA LYS A 40 1.24 -28.71 -1.19
C LYS A 40 2.56 -28.54 -1.95
N GLY A 41 2.93 -29.50 -2.78
CA GLY A 41 4.17 -29.44 -3.58
C GLY A 41 4.19 -28.23 -4.52
N THR A 42 3.06 -27.89 -5.13
CA THR A 42 2.96 -26.72 -6.02
C THR A 42 3.10 -25.42 -5.24
N ILE A 43 2.43 -25.28 -4.09
CA ILE A 43 2.55 -24.08 -3.25
C ILE A 43 4.00 -23.89 -2.76
N TYR A 44 4.66 -24.97 -2.35
CA TYR A 44 6.02 -24.93 -1.83
C TYR A 44 7.04 -24.63 -2.94
N ASN A 45 6.73 -24.99 -4.19
CA ASN A 45 7.50 -24.53 -5.36
C ASN A 45 7.31 -23.04 -5.65
N HIS A 46 6.12 -22.48 -5.43
CA HIS A 46 5.88 -21.04 -5.61
C HIS A 46 6.44 -20.20 -4.46
N PHE A 47 6.43 -20.72 -3.24
CA PHE A 47 6.97 -20.09 -2.04
C PHE A 47 7.88 -21.08 -1.30
N PRO A 48 9.18 -21.10 -1.62
CA PRO A 48 10.14 -22.00 -0.98
C PRO A 48 10.29 -21.80 0.54
N SER A 49 9.99 -20.62 1.05
CA SER A 49 9.96 -20.25 2.47
C SER A 49 8.70 -19.49 2.85
N GLU A 50 8.44 -19.31 4.15
CA GLU A 50 7.39 -18.39 4.62
C GLU A 50 7.75 -16.93 4.31
N ALA A 51 9.05 -16.59 4.33
CA ALA A 51 9.53 -15.28 3.93
C ALA A 51 9.16 -14.96 2.47
N ASP A 52 9.25 -15.93 1.56
CA ASP A 52 8.83 -15.75 0.16
C ASP A 52 7.34 -15.40 0.07
N LEU A 53 6.48 -16.02 0.90
CA LEU A 53 5.05 -15.71 0.93
C LEU A 53 4.80 -14.28 1.42
N ILE A 54 5.43 -13.87 2.53
CA ILE A 54 5.32 -12.51 3.06
C ILE A 54 5.78 -11.48 2.02
N VAL A 55 6.95 -11.71 1.42
CA VAL A 55 7.54 -10.82 0.42
C VAL A 55 6.69 -10.78 -0.85
N ALA A 56 6.08 -11.90 -1.24
CA ALA A 56 5.17 -11.94 -2.39
C ALA A 56 3.90 -11.10 -2.17
N VAL A 57 3.29 -11.19 -0.98
CA VAL A 57 2.14 -10.34 -0.60
C VAL A 57 2.54 -8.87 -0.63
N ALA A 58 3.70 -8.52 -0.08
CA ALA A 58 4.21 -7.15 -0.14
C ALA A 58 4.43 -6.68 -1.58
N CYS A 59 5.03 -7.51 -2.44
CA CYS A 59 5.20 -7.19 -3.86
C CYS A 59 3.87 -6.90 -4.56
N ALA A 60 2.81 -7.65 -4.25
CA ALA A 60 1.50 -7.40 -4.83
C ALA A 60 0.92 -6.06 -4.38
N ASP A 61 1.08 -5.69 -3.11
CA ASP A 61 0.65 -4.38 -2.62
C ASP A 61 1.42 -3.23 -3.27
N TYR A 62 2.75 -3.28 -3.32
CA TYR A 62 3.54 -2.24 -3.98
C TYR A 62 3.28 -2.15 -5.49
N SER A 63 3.05 -3.28 -6.17
CA SER A 63 2.70 -3.27 -7.60
C SER A 63 1.38 -2.54 -7.82
N ARG A 64 0.38 -2.83 -6.99
CA ARG A 64 -0.94 -2.20 -7.04
C ARG A 64 -0.89 -0.71 -6.72
N TRP A 65 -0.08 -0.30 -5.75
CA TRP A 65 0.11 1.13 -5.46
C TRP A 65 0.81 1.85 -6.61
N LEU A 66 1.79 1.23 -7.26
CA LEU A 66 2.44 1.77 -8.45
C LEU A 66 1.50 1.83 -9.66
N GLU A 67 0.57 0.88 -9.78
CA GLU A 67 -0.49 0.94 -10.80
C GLU A 67 -1.43 2.10 -10.55
N GLN A 68 -1.93 2.25 -9.32
CA GLN A 68 -2.75 3.41 -8.95
C GLN A 68 -2.02 4.74 -9.15
N ALA A 69 -0.73 4.81 -8.79
CA ALA A 69 0.09 6.01 -8.98
C ALA A 69 0.12 6.48 -10.44
N LYS A 70 0.09 5.57 -11.42
CA LYS A 70 0.00 5.92 -12.84
C LYS A 70 -1.35 6.53 -13.20
N GLU A 71 -2.44 6.02 -12.62
CA GLU A 71 -3.76 6.60 -12.80
C GLU A 71 -3.84 8.00 -12.15
N ASP A 72 -3.24 8.16 -10.97
CA ASP A 72 -3.21 9.43 -10.25
C ASP A 72 -2.40 10.50 -11.00
N GLU A 73 -1.37 10.10 -11.74
CA GLU A 73 -0.63 10.99 -12.66
C GLU A 73 -1.51 11.54 -13.79
N LEU A 74 -2.49 10.77 -14.25
CA LEU A 74 -3.45 11.20 -15.27
C LEU A 74 -4.58 12.05 -14.68
N ASN A 75 -5.03 11.71 -13.46
CA ASN A 75 -6.18 12.34 -12.81
C ASN A 75 -5.84 13.64 -12.07
N TYR A 76 -4.60 13.79 -11.61
CA TYR A 76 -4.17 14.94 -10.80
C TYR A 76 -2.92 15.58 -11.39
N SER A 77 -3.10 16.73 -12.04
CA SER A 77 -2.00 17.54 -12.57
C SER A 77 -1.18 18.23 -11.48
N ASP A 78 -1.83 18.68 -10.41
CA ASP A 78 -1.17 19.28 -9.24
C ASP A 78 -0.47 18.20 -8.38
N PRO A 79 0.86 18.28 -8.18
CA PRO A 79 1.61 17.34 -7.36
C PRO A 79 1.11 17.21 -5.92
N LEU A 80 0.64 18.31 -5.32
CA LEU A 80 0.12 18.27 -3.95
C LEU A 80 -1.17 17.45 -3.91
N ARG A 81 -2.14 17.75 -4.78
CA ARG A 81 -3.35 16.92 -4.89
C ARG A 81 -3.02 15.47 -5.19
N ARG A 82 -2.08 15.19 -6.08
CA ARG A 82 -1.69 13.81 -6.43
C ARG A 82 -1.21 13.03 -5.21
N ILE A 83 -0.28 13.58 -4.42
CA ILE A 83 0.23 12.87 -3.24
C ILE A 83 -0.85 12.69 -2.18
N LEU A 84 -1.71 13.69 -1.98
CA LEU A 84 -2.77 13.64 -0.99
C LEU A 84 -3.83 12.59 -1.35
N PHE A 85 -4.34 12.60 -2.58
CA PHE A 85 -5.37 11.67 -3.01
C PHE A 85 -4.83 10.24 -3.17
N HIS A 86 -3.59 10.06 -3.64
CA HIS A 86 -2.97 8.73 -3.71
C HIS A 86 -2.95 8.04 -2.34
N HIS A 87 -2.47 8.74 -1.30
CA HIS A 87 -2.38 8.16 0.04
C HIS A 87 -3.74 8.07 0.74
N CYS A 88 -4.69 8.98 0.43
CA CYS A 88 -6.08 8.83 0.87
C CYS A 88 -6.73 7.59 0.25
N TRP A 89 -6.52 7.35 -1.05
CA TRP A 89 -7.00 6.15 -1.74
C TRP A 89 -6.42 4.90 -1.10
N ARG A 90 -5.11 4.87 -0.83
CA ARG A 90 -4.45 3.71 -0.21
C ARG A 90 -5.03 3.40 1.16
N LEU A 91 -5.26 4.43 1.97
CA LEU A 91 -5.89 4.29 3.28
C LEU A 91 -7.34 3.79 3.16
N ARG A 92 -8.12 4.39 2.24
CA ARG A 92 -9.49 3.98 1.97
C ARG A 92 -9.56 2.51 1.56
N ASP A 93 -8.81 2.11 0.55
CA ASP A 93 -8.80 0.75 0.01
C ASP A 93 -8.43 -0.27 1.09
N THR A 94 -7.43 0.05 1.92
CA THR A 94 -7.04 -0.80 3.04
C THR A 94 -8.20 -0.99 4.01
N LEU A 95 -8.87 0.10 4.42
CA LEU A 95 -9.97 0.05 5.39
C LEU A 95 -11.25 -0.56 4.79
N SER A 96 -11.59 -0.26 3.54
CA SER A 96 -12.82 -0.74 2.90
C SER A 96 -12.75 -2.24 2.58
N ASN A 97 -11.57 -2.71 2.16
CA ASN A 97 -11.35 -4.10 1.79
C ASN A 97 -10.75 -4.93 2.93
N GLN A 98 -10.63 -4.33 4.13
CA GLN A 98 -10.01 -4.91 5.32
C GLN A 98 -8.68 -5.59 5.00
N ARG A 99 -7.86 -4.94 4.16
CA ARG A 99 -6.60 -5.53 3.72
C ARG A 99 -5.61 -5.55 4.88
N PHE A 100 -4.77 -6.58 4.88
CA PHE A 100 -3.67 -6.63 5.82
C PHE A 100 -2.71 -5.46 5.57
N VAL A 101 -2.38 -4.72 6.63
CA VAL A 101 -1.43 -3.61 6.58
C VAL A 101 0.00 -4.17 6.51
N ILE A 102 0.53 -4.27 5.29
CA ILE A 102 1.85 -4.86 5.06
C ILE A 102 2.99 -4.09 5.76
N GLU A 103 2.80 -2.80 6.07
CA GLU A 103 3.73 -1.97 6.83
C GLU A 103 4.10 -2.51 8.21
N ARG A 104 3.28 -3.41 8.77
CA ARG A 104 3.55 -4.10 10.04
C ARG A 104 4.73 -5.05 9.93
N VAL A 105 4.99 -5.58 8.75
CA VAL A 105 6.01 -6.61 8.51
C VAL A 105 7.04 -6.22 7.47
N MET A 106 6.73 -5.34 6.52
CA MET A 106 7.64 -4.90 5.46
C MET A 106 7.74 -3.36 5.39
N PRO A 107 8.90 -2.80 5.04
CA PRO A 107 10.17 -3.47 4.79
C PRO A 107 10.80 -4.05 6.07
N ASN A 108 11.41 -5.23 5.96
CA ASN A 108 12.15 -5.89 7.05
C ASN A 108 13.34 -6.68 6.49
N ALA A 109 14.56 -6.32 6.91
CA ALA A 109 15.80 -6.91 6.40
C ALA A 109 15.95 -8.40 6.75
N GLU A 110 15.51 -8.82 7.93
CA GLU A 110 15.60 -10.22 8.37
C GLU A 110 14.71 -11.14 7.53
N ILE A 111 13.51 -10.67 7.17
CA ILE A 111 12.60 -11.38 6.26
C ILE A 111 13.21 -11.44 4.86
N LEU A 112 13.79 -10.33 4.37
CA LEU A 112 14.42 -10.28 3.05
C LEU A 112 15.63 -11.20 2.91
N VAL A 113 16.41 -11.38 3.98
CA VAL A 113 17.55 -12.33 4.01
C VAL A 113 17.08 -13.79 3.88
N GLN A 114 15.90 -14.11 4.40
CA GLN A 114 15.34 -15.46 4.36
C GLN A 114 14.57 -15.75 3.06
N ALA A 115 14.16 -14.71 2.33
CA ALA A 115 13.51 -14.86 1.05
C ALA A 115 14.50 -15.30 -0.04
N THR A 116 14.01 -16.05 -1.01
CA THR A 116 14.76 -16.38 -2.23
C THR A 116 15.14 -15.13 -3.01
N GLN A 117 16.20 -15.25 -3.80
CA GLN A 117 16.69 -14.15 -4.64
C GLN A 117 15.61 -13.59 -5.57
N TYR A 118 14.72 -14.44 -6.08
CA TYR A 118 13.63 -14.03 -6.95
C TYR A 118 12.68 -13.03 -6.26
N TYR A 119 12.14 -13.38 -5.08
CA TYR A 119 11.21 -12.50 -4.36
C TYR A 119 11.90 -11.29 -3.76
N ARG A 120 13.12 -11.47 -3.22
CA ARG A 120 13.93 -10.36 -2.71
C ARG A 120 14.17 -9.30 -3.78
N HIS A 121 14.67 -9.70 -4.96
CA HIS A 121 14.96 -8.75 -6.04
C HIS A 121 13.68 -8.06 -6.54
N ARG A 122 12.57 -8.82 -6.65
CA ARG A 122 11.27 -8.24 -7.02
C ARG A 122 10.82 -7.18 -6.03
N PHE A 123 10.93 -7.46 -4.73
CA PHE A 123 10.57 -6.50 -3.68
C PHE A 123 11.47 -5.27 -3.72
N GLU A 124 12.79 -5.44 -3.74
CA GLU A 124 13.74 -4.32 -3.79
C GLU A 124 13.46 -3.40 -4.98
N LYS A 125 13.13 -3.96 -6.15
CA LYS A 125 12.73 -3.19 -7.33
C LYS A 125 11.43 -2.41 -7.11
N LEU A 126 10.37 -3.06 -6.66
CA LEU A 126 9.06 -2.41 -6.48
C LEU A 126 9.09 -1.36 -5.37
N TYR A 127 9.73 -1.69 -4.25
CA TYR A 127 9.89 -0.80 -3.11
C TYR A 127 10.68 0.45 -3.52
N SER A 128 11.85 0.28 -4.16
CA SER A 128 12.65 1.42 -4.62
C SER A 128 11.91 2.29 -5.66
N GLN A 129 11.14 1.68 -6.57
CA GLN A 129 10.30 2.44 -7.51
C GLN A 129 9.26 3.29 -6.78
N TYR A 130 8.56 2.72 -5.80
CA TYR A 130 7.55 3.44 -5.04
C TYR A 130 8.14 4.53 -4.13
N GLU A 131 9.30 4.27 -3.53
CA GLU A 131 10.04 5.28 -2.76
C GLU A 131 10.52 6.44 -3.65
N LEU A 132 11.08 6.13 -4.82
CA LEU A 132 11.53 7.15 -5.78
C LEU A 132 10.36 7.99 -6.28
N TRP A 133 9.22 7.36 -6.56
CA TRP A 133 8.00 8.06 -6.95
C TRP A 133 7.53 9.02 -5.85
N ASN A 134 7.44 8.55 -4.60
CA ASN A 134 7.05 9.41 -3.48
C ASN A 134 8.03 10.56 -3.26
N LYS A 135 9.34 10.29 -3.26
CA LYS A 135 10.39 11.31 -3.12
C LYS A 135 10.29 12.35 -4.24
N GLY A 136 10.16 11.91 -5.48
CA GLY A 136 10.01 12.78 -6.64
C GLY A 136 8.75 13.64 -6.57
N LEU A 137 7.64 13.10 -6.05
CA LEU A 137 6.40 13.84 -5.91
C LEU A 137 6.49 14.90 -4.80
N ILE A 138 7.12 14.58 -3.66
CA ILE A 138 7.38 15.54 -2.58
C ILE A 138 8.25 16.69 -3.09
N SER A 139 9.32 16.41 -3.84
CA SER A 139 10.16 17.46 -4.43
C SER A 139 9.40 18.32 -5.46
N GLN A 140 8.48 17.73 -6.23
CA GLN A 140 7.60 18.48 -7.15
C GLN A 140 6.60 19.39 -6.42
N VAL A 141 6.14 19.01 -5.22
CA VAL A 141 5.35 19.90 -4.36
C VAL A 141 6.19 21.11 -3.97
N GLY A 142 7.48 20.91 -3.73
CA GLY A 142 8.47 21.95 -3.51
C GLY A 142 9.36 21.63 -2.32
N ASP A 143 10.67 21.82 -2.49
CA ASP A 143 11.64 21.54 -1.44
C ASP A 143 11.64 22.65 -0.38
N VAL A 144 11.51 22.25 0.90
CA VAL A 144 11.60 23.14 2.06
C VAL A 144 12.78 22.71 2.92
N ALA A 145 13.81 23.56 2.99
CA ALA A 145 15.05 23.28 3.70
C ALA A 145 14.84 23.01 5.21
N GLY A 146 15.81 22.34 5.83
CA GLY A 146 15.92 22.14 7.28
C GLY A 146 15.63 20.71 7.76
N PHE A 147 14.88 19.91 7.01
CA PHE A 147 14.56 18.52 7.38
C PHE A 147 14.52 17.60 6.15
N ASP A 148 14.75 16.30 6.35
CA ASP A 148 14.43 15.28 5.35
C ASP A 148 12.90 15.08 5.32
N ARG A 149 12.24 15.84 4.46
CA ARG A 149 10.77 15.84 4.31
C ARG A 149 10.26 14.51 3.79
N ALA A 150 11.03 13.82 2.95
CA ALA A 150 10.64 12.52 2.43
C ALA A 150 10.63 11.47 3.53
N GLU A 151 11.67 11.42 4.36
CA GLU A 151 11.73 10.53 5.52
C GLU A 151 10.58 10.79 6.49
N LEU A 152 10.32 12.07 6.83
CA LEU A 152 9.21 12.45 7.71
C LEU A 152 7.85 12.00 7.18
N VAL A 153 7.59 12.22 5.89
CA VAL A 153 6.33 11.81 5.24
C VAL A 153 6.19 10.29 5.22
N VAL A 154 7.24 9.54 4.84
CA VAL A 154 7.20 8.07 4.78
C VAL A 154 6.94 7.48 6.18
N ASN A 155 7.62 7.97 7.20
CA ASN A 155 7.42 7.53 8.59
C ASN A 155 5.99 7.81 9.07
N TYR A 156 5.47 9.00 8.77
CA TYR A 156 4.07 9.33 9.08
C TYR A 156 3.07 8.43 8.36
N LEU A 157 3.24 8.23 7.05
CA LEU A 157 2.37 7.37 6.23
C LEU A 157 2.29 5.95 6.80
N ARG A 158 3.46 5.39 7.17
CA ARG A 158 3.55 4.07 7.79
C ARG A 158 2.75 4.01 9.09
N GLY A 159 3.01 4.95 10.01
CA GLY A 159 2.32 5.02 11.30
C GLY A 159 0.83 5.29 11.18
N ALA A 160 0.43 6.16 10.26
CA ALA A 160 -0.97 6.52 10.03
C ALA A 160 -1.78 5.35 9.46
N MET A 161 -1.20 4.54 8.58
CA MET A 161 -1.86 3.33 8.06
C MET A 161 -2.12 2.33 9.19
N ILE A 162 -1.07 2.01 9.95
CA ILE A 162 -1.13 1.10 11.10
C ILE A 162 -2.16 1.57 12.14
N ASN A 163 -2.09 2.83 12.56
CA ASN A 163 -2.96 3.38 13.59
C ASN A 163 -4.42 3.48 13.14
N SER A 164 -4.67 3.76 11.85
CA SER A 164 -6.03 3.85 11.33
C SER A 164 -6.69 2.47 11.26
N ASP A 165 -5.92 1.45 10.90
CA ASP A 165 -6.36 0.06 10.94
C ASP A 165 -6.55 -0.44 12.39
N ASP A 166 -5.65 -0.14 13.33
CA ASP A 166 -5.78 -0.56 14.74
C ASP A 166 -6.96 0.14 15.45
N ALA A 167 -7.22 1.39 15.12
CA ALA A 167 -8.38 2.13 15.63
C ALA A 167 -9.71 1.74 14.95
N ASN A 168 -9.69 0.78 14.00
CA ASN A 168 -10.86 0.37 13.20
C ASN A 168 -11.59 1.57 12.58
N LYS A 169 -10.84 2.52 12.03
CA LYS A 169 -11.43 3.70 11.39
C LYS A 169 -12.29 3.30 10.20
N HIS A 170 -13.36 4.06 9.97
CA HIS A 170 -14.28 3.78 8.89
C HIS A 170 -13.81 4.41 7.57
N SER A 171 -13.79 3.64 6.48
CA SER A 171 -13.34 4.11 5.14
C SER A 171 -14.18 5.26 4.55
N GLY A 172 -15.36 5.51 5.11
CA GLY A 172 -16.22 6.66 4.77
C GLY A 172 -16.01 7.93 5.60
N ASP A 173 -15.02 7.98 6.49
CA ASP A 173 -14.79 9.12 7.37
C ASP A 173 -14.08 10.29 6.65
N VAL A 174 -14.85 11.28 6.24
CA VAL A 174 -14.36 12.52 5.59
C VAL A 174 -13.36 13.27 6.48
N GLN A 175 -13.59 13.30 7.80
CA GLN A 175 -12.72 14.02 8.73
C GLN A 175 -11.34 13.39 8.80
N MET A 176 -11.26 12.05 8.74
CA MET A 176 -10.00 11.32 8.71
C MET A 176 -9.13 11.73 7.50
N TYR A 177 -9.69 11.73 6.29
CA TYR A 177 -8.94 12.09 5.08
C TYR A 177 -8.48 13.55 5.08
N TYR A 178 -9.32 14.44 5.60
CA TYR A 178 -8.96 15.85 5.77
C TYR A 178 -7.79 16.03 6.76
N GLN A 179 -7.85 15.40 7.93
CA GLN A 179 -6.76 15.45 8.93
C GLN A 179 -5.48 14.80 8.42
N PHE A 180 -5.60 13.66 7.74
CA PHE A 180 -4.48 12.97 7.13
C PHE A 180 -3.79 13.85 6.08
N SER A 181 -4.57 14.50 5.21
CA SER A 181 -4.04 15.40 4.18
C SER A 181 -3.44 16.69 4.75
N TYR A 182 -4.05 17.22 5.81
CA TYR A 182 -3.50 18.34 6.56
C TYR A 182 -2.13 18.01 7.14
N ALA A 183 -1.99 16.85 7.80
CA ALA A 183 -0.74 16.41 8.39
C ALA A 183 0.36 16.20 7.33
N LEU A 184 0.05 15.52 6.21
CA LEU A 184 0.99 15.34 5.11
C LEU A 184 1.52 16.67 4.57
N THR A 185 0.62 17.62 4.35
CA THR A 185 0.98 18.95 3.83
C THR A 185 1.92 19.71 4.77
N HIS A 186 1.68 19.62 6.09
CA HIS A 186 2.54 20.24 7.10
C HIS A 186 3.89 19.53 7.23
N LEU A 187 3.92 18.20 7.15
CA LEU A 187 5.17 17.42 7.19
C LEU A 187 6.07 17.74 5.99
N MET A 188 5.48 17.99 4.82
CA MET A 188 6.19 18.49 3.64
C MET A 188 6.63 19.95 3.75
N GLY A 189 6.18 20.69 4.77
CA GLY A 189 6.58 22.08 5.04
C GLY A 189 5.72 23.15 4.37
N HIS A 190 4.54 22.80 3.88
CA HIS A 190 3.69 23.67 3.05
C HIS A 190 2.38 24.08 3.75
N SER A 191 2.45 24.59 4.98
CA SER A 191 1.25 24.94 5.78
C SER A 191 0.38 26.04 5.16
N ASP A 192 0.95 26.82 4.24
CA ASP A 192 0.28 27.87 3.47
C ASP A 192 -0.51 27.33 2.27
N LYS A 193 -0.21 26.11 1.80
CA LYS A 193 -0.89 25.52 0.65
C LYS A 193 -2.30 25.07 1.01
N ARG A 194 -3.23 25.36 0.08
CA ARG A 194 -4.62 24.93 0.21
C ARG A 194 -4.74 23.43 -0.09
N ILE A 195 -5.20 22.67 0.89
CA ILE A 195 -5.57 21.26 0.74
C ILE A 195 -7.03 21.13 0.29
N PRO A 196 -7.44 19.97 -0.25
CA PRO A 196 -8.85 19.69 -0.52
C PRO A 196 -9.71 19.87 0.73
N ASP A 197 -10.87 20.49 0.58
CA ASP A 197 -11.79 20.65 1.69
C ASP A 197 -12.66 19.39 1.94
N LYS A 198 -13.49 19.44 2.98
CA LYS A 198 -14.36 18.32 3.34
C LYS A 198 -15.41 18.01 2.28
N MET A 199 -15.87 19.01 1.52
CA MET A 199 -16.82 18.78 0.44
C MET A 199 -16.16 18.03 -0.71
N GLU A 200 -14.92 18.39 -1.06
CA GLU A 200 -14.13 17.67 -2.05
C GLU A 200 -13.91 16.21 -1.65
N PHE A 201 -13.52 15.94 -0.40
CA PHE A 201 -13.38 14.55 0.10
C PHE A 201 -14.71 13.79 0.12
N SER A 202 -15.82 14.46 0.44
CA SER A 202 -17.15 13.83 0.38
C SER A 202 -17.51 13.41 -1.03
N ALA A 203 -17.26 14.29 -2.02
CA ALA A 203 -17.50 14.00 -3.43
C ALA A 203 -16.58 12.88 -3.95
N TRP A 204 -15.30 12.92 -3.59
CA TRP A 204 -14.34 11.86 -3.91
C TRP A 204 -14.80 10.50 -3.37
N LEU A 205 -15.22 10.41 -2.11
CA LEU A 205 -15.71 9.15 -1.54
C LEU A 205 -16.96 8.58 -2.25
N VAL A 206 -17.82 9.44 -2.79
CA VAL A 206 -18.98 9.00 -3.59
C VAL A 206 -18.51 8.39 -4.91
N GLN A 207 -17.56 9.03 -5.61
CA GLN A 207 -17.00 8.53 -6.86
C GLN A 207 -16.30 7.18 -6.65
N GLU A 208 -15.49 7.09 -5.61
CA GLU A 208 -14.76 5.89 -5.24
C GLU A 208 -15.67 4.69 -4.91
N ARG A 209 -16.81 4.93 -4.26
CA ARG A 209 -17.82 3.89 -4.01
C ARG A 209 -18.47 3.42 -5.29
N ALA A 210 -18.77 4.33 -6.22
CA ALA A 210 -19.34 3.97 -7.52
C ALA A 210 -18.35 3.13 -8.34
N ALA A 211 -17.07 3.49 -8.35
CA ALA A 211 -16.01 2.75 -9.04
C ALA A 211 -15.79 1.35 -8.47
N SER A 212 -15.98 1.15 -7.15
CA SER A 212 -15.82 -0.16 -6.50
C SER A 212 -17.03 -1.09 -6.66
N ALA A 213 -18.16 -0.58 -7.16
CA ALA A 213 -19.40 -1.33 -7.38
C ALA A 213 -19.61 -1.73 -8.85
N ALA A 214 -18.79 -1.20 -9.76
CA ALA A 214 -18.76 -1.52 -11.19
C ALA A 214 -17.79 -2.67 -11.47
#